data_AF-A0A0M9E6I0-F1
#
_entry.id   AF-A0A0M9E6I0-F1
#
_cell.length_a   1.000
_cell.length_b   1.000
_cell.length_c   1.000
_cell.angle_alpha   90.00
_cell.angle_beta   90.00
_cell.angle_gamma   90.00
#
_symmetry.space_group_name_H-M   'P 1'
#
loop_
_entity.id
_entity.type
_entity.pdbx_description
1 polymer ?
#
loop_
_entity_poly.entity_id
_entity_poly.type
_entity_poly.pdbx_seq_one_letter_code
_entity_poly.pdbx_strand_id
1 'polypeptide(L)'
;MNIKQQIIALNKFLSRVYESDDMRISDLLSAIGFDQNHIETIRENHIEQLAGAFMHIMEHRIFPENKRLFSLIAMRYGLNGNPPESLSKISEKFELSRERVFQLEQKALEKCRDDEYLEHFENTIKIAVSEILKSGSEASAVSSNNKKELDSPSDKMLDMTKYNKFSFEIVRLENGSQ
;
A
#
# COMPACT_ATOMS: atom_id res chain seq x y z
N MET A 1 9.30 8.04 -6.39
CA MET A 1 8.09 8.10 -5.53
C MET A 1 8.48 8.80 -4.24
N ASN A 2 7.69 9.75 -3.73
CA ASN A 2 7.99 10.40 -2.45
C ASN A 2 7.32 9.60 -1.32
N ILE A 3 8.08 8.73 -0.67
CA ILE A 3 7.57 7.86 0.39
C ILE A 3 6.95 8.65 1.54
N LYS A 4 7.56 9.77 1.95
CA LYS A 4 7.03 10.62 3.02
C LYS A 4 5.63 11.16 2.69
N GLN A 5 5.42 11.62 1.45
CA GLN A 5 4.10 12.07 1.00
C GLN A 5 3.10 10.91 0.95
N GLN A 6 3.53 9.73 0.50
CA GLN A 6 2.69 8.54 0.45
C GLN A 6 2.24 8.09 1.85
N ILE A 7 3.14 8.10 2.85
CA ILE A 7 2.79 7.76 4.24
C ILE A 7 1.78 8.78 4.82
N ILE A 8 1.98 10.07 4.56
CA ILE A 8 1.01 11.11 4.95
C ILE A 8 -0.35 10.84 4.30
N ALA A 9 -0.36 10.49 3.02
CA ALA A 9 -1.57 10.17 2.28
C ALA A 9 -2.27 8.91 2.83
N LEU A 10 -1.51 7.86 3.15
CA LEU A 10 -2.03 6.64 3.76
C LEU A 10 -2.66 6.91 5.12
N ASN A 11 -2.00 7.66 6.01
CA ASN A 11 -2.59 8.03 7.30
C ASN A 11 -3.90 8.82 7.12
N LYS A 12 -3.94 9.79 6.18
CA LYS A 12 -5.17 10.52 5.87
C LYS A 12 -6.28 9.62 5.33
N PHE A 13 -5.92 8.66 4.48
CA PHE A 13 -6.88 7.70 3.95
C PHE A 13 -7.42 6.79 5.06
N LEU A 14 -6.55 6.26 5.92
CA LEU A 14 -6.95 5.47 7.10
C LEU A 14 -7.86 6.26 8.03
N SER A 15 -7.54 7.52 8.31
CA SER A 15 -8.39 8.41 9.11
C SER A 15 -9.80 8.52 8.53
N ARG A 16 -9.91 8.56 7.19
CA ARG A 16 -11.20 8.61 6.51
C ARG A 16 -11.95 7.28 6.52
N VAL A 17 -11.22 6.16 6.46
CA VAL A 17 -11.79 4.81 6.48
C VAL A 17 -12.28 4.45 7.88
N TYR A 18 -11.45 4.62 8.91
CA TYR A 18 -11.76 4.30 10.31
C TYR A 18 -12.55 5.41 11.04
N GLU A 19 -12.94 6.46 10.33
CA GLU A 19 -13.68 7.61 10.88
C GLU A 19 -13.05 8.18 12.17
N SER A 20 -11.73 8.31 12.15
CA SER A 20 -10.92 8.82 13.25
C SER A 20 -10.14 10.06 12.80
N ASP A 21 -9.92 11.01 13.71
CA ASP A 21 -9.31 12.31 13.39
C ASP A 21 -7.81 12.21 13.04
N ASP A 22 -7.10 11.21 13.57
CA ASP A 22 -5.65 11.01 13.37
C ASP A 22 -5.28 9.52 13.41
N MET A 23 -5.94 8.70 12.59
CA MET A 23 -5.55 7.29 12.45
C MET A 23 -4.23 7.17 11.70
N ARG A 24 -3.22 6.59 12.35
CA ARG A 24 -1.90 6.34 11.74
C ARG A 24 -1.69 4.87 11.46
N ILE A 25 -0.76 4.60 10.54
CA ILE A 25 -0.28 3.23 10.31
C ILE A 25 0.22 2.60 11.61
N SER A 26 0.92 3.34 12.48
CA SER A 26 1.37 2.80 13.78
C SER A 26 0.22 2.32 14.66
N ASP A 27 -0.89 3.05 14.66
CA ASP A 27 -2.05 2.73 15.49
C ASP A 27 -2.75 1.47 14.96
N LEU A 28 -2.86 1.36 13.63
CA LEU A 28 -3.34 0.14 12.97
C LEU A 28 -2.45 -1.06 13.30
N LEU A 29 -1.13 -0.91 13.16
CA LEU A 29 -0.17 -1.98 13.46
C LEU A 29 -0.26 -2.43 14.93
N SER A 30 -0.40 -1.48 15.85
CA SER A 30 -0.59 -1.79 17.26
C SER A 30 -1.91 -2.54 17.50
N ALA A 31 -3.01 -2.10 16.86
CA ALA A 31 -4.33 -2.73 17.00
C ALA A 31 -4.34 -4.19 16.52
N ILE A 32 -3.62 -4.51 15.43
CA ILE A 32 -3.54 -5.87 14.88
C ILE A 32 -2.49 -6.76 15.58
N GLY A 33 -1.78 -6.22 16.59
CA GLY A 33 -0.96 -7.00 17.53
C GLY A 33 0.56 -6.86 17.39
N PHE A 34 1.06 -5.85 16.68
CA PHE A 34 2.51 -5.56 16.64
C PHE A 34 2.93 -4.65 17.79
N ASP A 35 4.01 -5.01 18.48
CA ASP A 35 4.58 -4.18 19.53
C ASP A 35 5.41 -3.00 18.97
N GLN A 36 5.87 -2.14 19.88
CA GLN A 36 6.66 -0.96 19.52
C GLN A 36 7.93 -1.31 18.76
N ASN A 37 8.64 -2.40 19.11
CA ASN A 37 9.90 -2.76 18.44
C ASN A 37 9.66 -3.15 16.98
N HIS A 38 8.57 -3.88 16.71
CA HIS A 38 8.18 -4.19 15.34
C HIS A 38 7.81 -2.92 14.55
N ILE A 39 7.03 -2.01 15.15
CA ILE A 39 6.62 -0.75 14.52
C ILE A 39 7.83 0.13 14.18
N GLU A 40 8.79 0.23 15.11
CA GLU A 40 10.05 0.96 14.92
C GLU A 40 10.88 0.34 13.77
N THR A 41 11.04 -0.99 13.78
CA THR A 41 11.76 -1.72 12.72
C THR A 41 11.15 -1.47 11.35
N ILE A 42 9.81 -1.52 11.24
CA ILE A 42 9.09 -1.21 10.01
C ILE A 42 9.34 0.24 9.59
N ARG A 43 9.20 1.19 10.52
CA ARG A 43 9.35 2.61 10.22
C ARG A 43 10.74 2.95 9.67
N GLU A 44 11.78 2.33 10.24
CA GLU A 44 13.17 2.62 9.90
C GLU A 44 13.65 1.86 8.66
N ASN A 45 13.25 0.60 8.52
CA ASN A 45 13.86 -0.30 7.53
C ASN A 45 12.92 -0.76 6.43
N HIS A 46 11.60 -0.73 6.67
CA HIS A 46 10.64 -1.40 5.79
C HIS A 46 9.40 -0.58 5.41
N ILE A 47 9.45 0.73 5.57
CA ILE A 47 8.30 1.59 5.37
C ILE A 47 7.85 1.63 3.90
N GLU A 48 8.77 1.47 2.95
CA GLU A 48 8.46 1.39 1.52
C GLU A 48 7.76 0.08 1.14
N GLN A 49 8.22 -1.04 1.71
CA GLN A 49 7.61 -2.36 1.53
C GLN A 49 6.21 -2.37 2.12
N LEU A 50 6.03 -1.80 3.32
CA LEU A 50 4.72 -1.67 3.93
C LEU A 50 3.80 -0.79 3.07
N ALA A 51 4.26 0.38 2.65
CA ALA A 51 3.45 1.26 1.81
C ALA A 51 2.98 0.57 0.52
N GLY A 52 3.84 -0.22 -0.13
CA GLY A 52 3.44 -0.99 -1.31
C GLY A 52 2.49 -2.15 -1.00
N ALA A 53 2.62 -2.82 0.15
CA ALA A 53 1.64 -3.81 0.61
C ALA A 53 0.25 -3.19 0.78
N PHE A 54 0.16 -2.03 1.43
CA PHE A 54 -1.09 -1.25 1.53
C PHE A 54 -1.68 -0.96 0.14
N MET A 55 -0.87 -0.44 -0.77
CA MET A 55 -1.32 -0.13 -2.13
C MET A 55 -1.82 -1.35 -2.88
N HIS A 56 -1.12 -2.47 -2.76
CA HIS A 56 -1.49 -3.72 -3.41
C HIS A 56 -2.84 -4.24 -2.91
N ILE A 57 -3.02 -4.32 -1.59
CA ILE A 57 -4.26 -4.82 -0.98
C ILE A 57 -5.44 -3.91 -1.36
N MET A 58 -5.26 -2.59 -1.29
CA MET A 58 -6.31 -1.64 -1.69
C MET A 58 -6.66 -1.73 -3.18
N GLU A 59 -5.67 -1.89 -4.07
CA GLU A 59 -5.92 -2.03 -5.51
C GLU A 59 -6.77 -3.27 -5.81
N HIS A 60 -6.41 -4.41 -5.24
CA HIS A 60 -7.06 -5.69 -5.52
C HIS A 60 -8.44 -5.80 -4.88
N ARG A 61 -8.78 -4.94 -3.92
CA ARG A 61 -10.00 -5.10 -3.14
C ARG A 61 -11.03 -4.00 -3.32
N ILE A 62 -10.61 -2.74 -3.48
CA ILE A 62 -11.54 -1.64 -3.75
C ILE A 62 -12.12 -1.78 -5.18
N PHE A 63 -11.26 -2.01 -6.17
CA PHE A 63 -11.64 -2.16 -7.57
C PHE A 63 -10.86 -3.30 -8.26
N PRO A 64 -11.10 -4.58 -7.88
CA PRO A 64 -10.39 -5.75 -8.42
C PRO A 64 -10.35 -5.76 -9.96
N GLU A 65 -11.48 -5.44 -10.58
CA GLU A 65 -11.64 -5.47 -12.04
C GLU A 65 -11.25 -4.16 -12.72
N ASN A 66 -10.89 -3.11 -11.97
CA ASN A 66 -10.74 -1.78 -12.54
C ASN A 66 -9.61 -0.96 -11.89
N LYS A 67 -8.38 -1.28 -12.30
CA LYS A 67 -7.15 -0.55 -11.93
C LYS A 67 -7.20 0.94 -12.26
N ARG A 68 -7.93 1.32 -13.32
CA ARG A 68 -8.14 2.74 -13.68
C ARG A 68 -8.94 3.48 -12.61
N LEU A 69 -9.92 2.82 -11.98
CA LEU A 69 -10.66 3.43 -10.87
C LEU A 69 -9.82 3.53 -9.59
N PHE A 70 -8.96 2.55 -9.33
CA PHE A 70 -8.03 2.65 -8.21
C PHE A 70 -7.02 3.79 -8.39
N SER A 71 -6.48 3.97 -9.59
CA SER A 71 -5.52 5.07 -9.85
C SER A 71 -6.14 6.45 -9.65
N LEU A 72 -7.44 6.61 -9.91
CA LEU A 72 -8.20 7.81 -9.59
C LEU A 72 -8.20 8.08 -8.07
N ILE A 73 -8.48 7.07 -7.24
CA ILE A 73 -8.44 7.20 -5.77
C ILE A 73 -7.02 7.49 -5.30
N ALA A 74 -6.03 6.79 -5.85
CA ALA A 74 -4.63 7.02 -5.50
C ALA A 74 -4.20 8.47 -5.79
N MET A 75 -4.66 9.05 -6.91
CA MET A 75 -4.42 10.46 -7.22
C MET A 75 -5.19 11.42 -6.31
N ARG A 76 -6.44 11.11 -5.96
CA ARG A 76 -7.28 11.94 -5.09
C ARG A 76 -6.67 12.15 -3.71
N TYR A 77 -6.07 11.10 -3.16
CA TYR A 77 -5.49 11.11 -1.82
C TYR A 77 -3.97 11.30 -1.79
N GLY A 78 -3.28 11.13 -2.94
CA GLY A 78 -1.82 11.18 -3.01
C GLY A 78 -1.14 9.86 -2.66
N LEU A 79 -1.86 8.74 -2.73
CA LEU A 79 -1.36 7.40 -2.40
C LEU A 79 -0.29 6.89 -3.36
N ASN A 80 -0.11 7.54 -4.51
CA ASN A 80 1.00 7.29 -5.44
C ASN A 80 2.28 8.07 -5.09
N GLY A 81 2.30 8.76 -3.94
CA GLY A 81 3.42 9.59 -3.50
C GLY A 81 3.51 10.96 -4.21
N ASN A 82 2.48 11.34 -4.96
CA ASN A 82 2.32 12.70 -5.47
C ASN A 82 1.36 13.51 -4.56
N PRO A 83 1.37 14.85 -4.63
CA PRO A 83 0.37 15.65 -3.94
C PRO A 83 -1.07 15.25 -4.37
N PRO A 84 -2.04 15.27 -3.44
CA PRO A 84 -3.43 14.95 -3.76
C PRO A 84 -3.98 15.89 -4.83
N GLU A 85 -4.70 15.33 -5.80
CA GLU A 85 -5.34 16.09 -6.88
C GLU A 85 -6.81 16.40 -6.56
N SER A 86 -7.29 17.52 -7.13
CA SER A 86 -8.69 17.93 -7.00
C SER A 86 -9.60 17.12 -7.91
N LEU A 87 -10.89 17.07 -7.58
CA LEU A 87 -11.91 16.42 -8.42
C LEU A 87 -11.90 16.96 -9.86
N SER A 88 -11.64 18.26 -10.07
CA SER A 88 -11.59 18.86 -11.41
C SER A 88 -10.40 18.35 -12.23
N LYS A 89 -9.20 18.32 -11.63
CA LYS A 89 -8.00 17.79 -12.33
C LYS A 89 -8.17 16.32 -12.70
N ILE A 90 -8.74 15.54 -11.79
CA ILE A 90 -9.03 14.13 -12.01
C ILE A 90 -10.12 13.95 -13.08
N SER A 91 -11.17 14.76 -13.05
CA SER A 91 -12.25 14.77 -14.04
C SER A 91 -11.70 14.98 -15.45
N GLU A 92 -10.82 15.96 -15.63
CA GLU A 92 -10.14 16.23 -16.90
C GLU A 92 -9.27 15.04 -17.34
N LYS A 93 -8.42 14.52 -16.44
CA LYS A 93 -7.48 13.44 -16.78
C LYS A 93 -8.15 12.12 -17.12
N PHE A 94 -9.29 11.83 -16.51
CA PHE A 94 -10.02 10.59 -16.71
C PHE A 94 -11.18 10.73 -17.71
N GLU A 95 -11.40 11.92 -18.28
CA GLU A 95 -12.54 12.20 -19.18
C GLU A 95 -13.89 11.82 -18.55
N LEU A 96 -14.03 12.09 -17.25
CA LEU A 96 -15.23 11.84 -16.47
C LEU A 96 -15.83 13.16 -16.00
N SER A 97 -17.13 13.20 -15.73
CA SER A 97 -17.71 14.35 -15.04
C SER A 97 -17.17 14.43 -13.62
N ARG A 98 -17.07 15.66 -13.08
CA ARG A 98 -16.69 15.89 -11.67
C ARG A 98 -17.58 15.11 -10.70
N GLU A 99 -18.87 15.03 -10.99
CA GLU A 99 -19.83 14.24 -10.21
C GLU A 99 -19.49 12.75 -10.26
N ARG A 100 -19.14 12.21 -11.43
CA ARG A 100 -18.77 10.80 -11.56
C ARG A 100 -17.51 10.48 -10.75
N VAL A 101 -16.52 11.36 -10.76
CA VAL A 101 -15.32 11.22 -9.91
C VAL A 101 -15.71 11.21 -8.43
N PHE A 102 -16.59 12.11 -7.99
CA PHE A 102 -17.07 12.15 -6.61
C PHE A 102 -17.83 10.87 -6.21
N GLN A 103 -18.72 10.37 -7.07
CA GLN A 103 -19.43 9.11 -6.83
C GLN A 103 -18.48 7.92 -6.69
N LEU A 104 -17.43 7.87 -7.51
CA LEU A 104 -16.40 6.83 -7.44
C LEU A 104 -15.58 6.93 -6.14
N GLU A 105 -15.28 8.16 -5.70
CA GLU A 105 -14.65 8.41 -4.40
C GLU A 105 -15.52 7.91 -3.24
N GLN A 106 -16.81 8.25 -3.22
CA GLN A 106 -17.73 7.78 -2.18
C GLN A 106 -17.84 6.26 -2.19
N LYS A 107 -18.03 5.64 -3.36
CA LYS A 107 -18.11 4.19 -3.50
C LYS A 107 -16.84 3.48 -3.01
N ALA A 108 -15.66 4.06 -3.25
CA ALA A 108 -14.41 3.51 -2.75
C ALA A 108 -14.35 3.54 -1.21
N LEU A 109 -14.72 4.67 -0.60
CA LEU A 109 -14.74 4.82 0.85
C LEU A 109 -15.77 3.89 1.50
N GLU A 110 -16.98 3.80 0.95
CA GLU A 110 -18.04 2.88 1.42
C GLU A 110 -17.55 1.44 1.43
N LYS A 111 -16.92 0.98 0.34
CA LYS A 111 -16.32 -0.36 0.28
C LYS A 111 -15.25 -0.58 1.34
N CYS A 112 -14.40 0.41 1.59
CA CYS A 112 -13.34 0.28 2.60
C CYS A 112 -13.85 0.25 4.04
N ARG A 113 -15.09 0.68 4.26
CA ARG A 113 -15.73 0.76 5.59
C ARG A 113 -16.61 -0.44 5.91
N ASP A 114 -16.84 -1.31 4.94
CA ASP A 114 -17.54 -2.57 5.17
C ASP A 114 -16.75 -3.40 6.20
N ASP A 115 -17.42 -3.96 7.21
CA ASP A 115 -16.77 -4.69 8.30
C ASP A 115 -16.00 -5.91 7.77
N GLU A 116 -16.57 -6.63 6.80
CA GLU A 116 -15.88 -7.73 6.12
C GLU A 116 -14.66 -7.19 5.36
N TYR A 117 -14.75 -5.95 4.87
CA TYR A 117 -13.59 -5.29 4.30
C TYR A 117 -12.52 -5.01 5.37
N LEU A 118 -12.87 -4.36 6.47
CA LEU A 118 -11.89 -3.98 7.47
C LEU A 118 -11.18 -5.18 8.09
N GLU A 119 -11.94 -6.22 8.49
CA GLU A 119 -11.37 -7.42 9.12
C GLU A 119 -10.35 -8.10 8.21
N HIS A 120 -10.70 -8.34 6.95
CA HIS A 120 -9.79 -8.97 6.01
C HIS A 120 -8.61 -8.06 5.67
N PHE A 121 -8.81 -6.75 5.53
CA PHE A 121 -7.73 -5.81 5.29
C PHE A 121 -6.70 -5.84 6.43
N GLU A 122 -7.16 -5.82 7.68
CA GLU A 122 -6.32 -5.95 8.87
C GLU A 122 -5.56 -7.29 8.89
N ASN A 123 -6.23 -8.39 8.58
CA ASN A 123 -5.63 -9.72 8.51
C ASN A 123 -4.54 -9.81 7.42
N THR A 124 -4.80 -9.30 6.22
CA THR A 124 -3.82 -9.32 5.13
C THR A 124 -2.62 -8.41 5.44
N ILE A 125 -2.84 -7.23 6.04
CA ILE A 125 -1.76 -6.37 6.51
C ILE A 125 -0.92 -7.09 7.59
N LYS A 126 -1.57 -7.80 8.52
CA LYS A 126 -0.87 -8.56 9.56
C LYS A 126 0.03 -9.65 8.99
N ILE A 127 -0.44 -10.36 7.98
CA ILE A 127 0.37 -11.38 7.27
C ILE A 127 1.55 -10.69 6.58
N ALA A 128 1.30 -9.65 5.78
CA ALA A 128 2.34 -8.94 5.04
C ALA A 128 3.44 -8.37 5.96
N VAL A 129 3.06 -7.75 7.08
CA VAL A 129 4.03 -7.20 8.05
C VAL A 129 4.85 -8.32 8.69
N SER A 130 4.22 -9.45 9.03
CA SER A 130 4.93 -10.61 9.59
C SER A 130 5.98 -11.16 8.63
N GLU A 131 5.70 -11.18 7.33
CA GLU A 131 6.65 -11.62 6.30
C GLU A 131 7.77 -10.62 6.06
N ILE A 132 7.47 -9.32 6.04
CA ILE A 132 8.45 -8.24 5.94
C ILE A 132 9.47 -8.37 7.08
N LEU A 133 9.00 -8.56 8.31
CA LEU A 133 9.87 -8.69 9.48
C LEU A 133 10.72 -9.97 9.43
N LYS A 134 10.18 -11.09 8.94
CA LYS A 134 10.93 -12.35 8.77
C LYS A 134 12.02 -12.24 7.71
N SER A 135 11.70 -11.67 6.54
CA SER A 135 12.66 -11.53 5.43
C SER A 135 13.81 -10.57 5.75
N GLY A 136 13.59 -9.58 6.63
CA GLY A 136 14.65 -8.72 7.16
C GLY A 136 15.68 -9.46 8.03
N SER A 137 15.27 -10.53 8.71
CA SER A 137 16.16 -11.34 9.56
C SER A 137 17.11 -12.24 8.76
N GLU A 138 16.67 -12.75 7.61
CA GLU A 138 17.49 -13.63 6.75
C GLU A 138 18.50 -12.84 5.89
N ALA A 139 18.18 -11.60 5.50
CA ALA A 139 19.09 -10.76 4.72
C ALA A 139 20.35 -10.32 5.50
N SER A 140 20.30 -10.28 6.83
CA SER A 140 21.48 -10.00 7.68
C SER A 140 22.50 -11.16 7.70
N ALA A 141 22.10 -12.39 7.35
CA ALA A 141 23.02 -13.53 7.28
C ALA A 141 23.83 -13.61 5.97
N VAL A 142 23.46 -12.84 4.93
CA VAL A 142 24.03 -12.96 3.57
C VAL A 142 24.97 -11.79 3.20
N SER A 143 25.19 -10.80 4.09
CA SER A 143 26.07 -9.64 3.81
C SER A 143 27.59 -9.93 3.84
N SER A 144 28.01 -11.20 3.79
CA SER A 144 29.40 -11.57 3.50
C SER A 144 29.46 -12.45 2.26
N ASN A 145 29.30 -11.86 1.07
CA ASN A 145 30.14 -12.16 -0.11
C ASN A 145 29.64 -11.44 -1.37
N ASN A 146 30.63 -10.94 -2.13
CA ASN A 146 30.58 -10.44 -3.50
C ASN A 146 30.12 -8.99 -3.76
N LYS A 147 31.07 -8.08 -3.56
CA LYS A 147 31.33 -6.99 -4.51
C LYS A 147 31.69 -7.58 -5.87
N LYS A 148 30.96 -7.23 -6.94
CA LYS A 148 31.52 -6.96 -8.27
C LYS A 148 30.66 -5.93 -9.00
N GLU A 149 31.36 -4.90 -9.47
CA GLU A 149 30.92 -3.81 -10.33
C GLU A 149 30.36 -4.32 -11.67
N LEU A 150 29.45 -3.55 -12.29
CA LEU A 150 29.48 -3.30 -13.75
C LEU A 150 28.66 -2.04 -14.10
N ASP A 151 29.28 -1.18 -14.90
CA ASP A 151 28.81 0.08 -15.48
C ASP A 151 27.69 -0.07 -16.53
N SER A 152 26.76 0.91 -16.57
CA SER A 152 26.28 1.68 -17.76
C SER A 152 24.83 2.19 -17.58
N PRO A 153 24.46 3.40 -18.05
CA PRO A 153 23.27 4.12 -17.62
C PRO A 153 22.11 4.00 -18.62
N SER A 154 21.30 2.95 -18.53
CA SER A 154 19.96 2.92 -19.17
C SER A 154 19.10 1.77 -18.66
N ASP A 155 18.80 1.74 -17.36
CA ASP A 155 17.63 0.98 -16.90
C ASP A 155 17.21 1.43 -15.50
N LYS A 156 16.15 2.24 -15.45
CA LYS A 156 15.34 2.42 -14.23
C LYS A 156 13.92 1.92 -14.52
N MET A 157 13.80 0.74 -15.15
CA MET A 157 12.65 -0.10 -14.88
C MET A 157 12.77 -0.54 -13.42
N LEU A 158 11.84 -0.06 -12.60
CA LEU A 158 11.60 -0.56 -11.24
C LEU A 158 11.71 -2.09 -11.30
N ASP A 159 12.59 -2.70 -10.49
CA ASP A 159 12.71 -4.15 -10.37
C ASP A 159 11.41 -4.72 -9.78
N MET A 160 10.39 -4.78 -10.64
CA MET A 160 9.06 -5.34 -10.42
C MET A 160 9.14 -6.85 -10.19
N THR A 161 10.30 -7.48 -10.40
CA THR A 161 10.51 -8.92 -10.22
C THR A 161 10.59 -9.30 -8.75
N LYS A 162 11.19 -8.46 -7.89
CA LYS A 162 11.18 -8.68 -6.43
C LYS A 162 9.82 -8.43 -5.81
N TYR A 163 9.13 -7.37 -6.26
CA TYR A 163 7.75 -7.10 -5.86
C TYR A 163 6.83 -8.21 -6.34
N ASN A 164 6.96 -8.68 -7.58
CA ASN A 164 6.14 -9.77 -8.11
C ASN A 164 6.33 -11.07 -7.33
N LYS A 165 7.54 -11.41 -6.85
CA LYS A 165 7.72 -12.62 -6.04
C LYS A 165 6.96 -12.54 -4.71
N PHE A 166 7.06 -11.40 -4.02
CA PHE A 166 6.30 -11.11 -2.79
C PHE A 166 4.78 -11.07 -3.06
N SER A 167 4.36 -10.45 -4.17
CA SER A 167 2.96 -10.37 -4.61
C SER A 167 2.37 -11.72 -5.01
N PHE A 168 3.13 -12.61 -5.66
CA PHE A 168 2.65 -13.95 -6.01
C PHE A 168 2.52 -14.84 -4.78
N GLU A 169 3.33 -14.64 -3.74
CA GLU A 169 3.30 -15.46 -2.53
C GLU A 169 2.09 -15.09 -1.65
N ILE A 170 1.81 -13.79 -1.46
CA ILE A 170 0.59 -13.32 -0.77
C ILE A 170 -0.69 -13.77 -1.49
N VAL A 171 -0.80 -13.55 -2.80
CA VAL A 171 -1.98 -13.96 -3.60
C VAL A 171 -2.12 -15.49 -3.67
N ARG A 172 -1.03 -16.25 -3.63
CA ARG A 172 -1.05 -17.72 -3.61
C ARG A 172 -1.47 -18.27 -2.25
N LEU A 173 -1.10 -17.60 -1.16
CA LEU A 173 -1.60 -17.92 0.19
C LEU A 173 -3.10 -17.61 0.32
N GLU A 174 -3.57 -16.52 -0.30
CA GLU A 174 -5.00 -16.13 -0.35
C GLU A 174 -5.88 -17.14 -1.11
N ASN A 175 -5.37 -17.75 -2.19
CA ASN A 175 -6.13 -18.71 -3.02
C ASN A 175 -5.87 -20.19 -2.66
N GLY A 176 -5.09 -20.47 -1.61
CA GLY A 176 -4.59 -21.80 -1.24
C GLY A 176 -5.43 -22.57 -0.21
N SER A 177 -6.65 -22.12 0.10
CA SER A 177 -7.58 -22.84 0.99
C SER A 177 -8.84 -23.27 0.23
N GLN A 178 -8.69 -24.27 -0.64
CA GLN A 178 -9.77 -25.20 -1.01
C GLN A 178 -9.27 -26.63 -0.89
#